data_AF-A0A935KWT7-F1
#
_entry.id   AF-A0A935KWT7-F1
#
_cell.length_a   1.000
_cell.length_b   1.000
_cell.length_c   1.000
_cell.angle_alpha   90.00
_cell.angle_beta   90.00
_cell.angle_gamma   90.00
#
_symmetry.space_group_name_H-M   'P 1'
#
loop_
_entity.id
_entity.type
_entity.pdbx_description
1 polymer ?
#
loop_
_entity_poly.entity_id
_entity_poly.type
_entity_poly.pdbx_seq_one_letter_code
_entity_poly.pdbx_strand_id
1 'polypeptide(L)'
;MLAWASLALWAMHLLATRWPYELHPLLLVLIIALPGIVFRAGDLLFMRQRQRRLAGWWRTGARLAALPVGIALALPLFSVLDSMSMARFEREIAAWVSQVPARPPELCPADGGVPIDAALNAYLEQSDALRKATLHHGDRRFVIEFAGRSIDIDGSTLYYDSATRQWQRFHNDQREQSDKFAALIEPLAHCRFTLS
;
A
#
# COMPACT_ATOMS: atom_id res chain seq x y z
N MET A 1 -27.60 -4.95 -1.84
CA MET A 1 -26.51 -5.59 -1.08
C MET A 1 -25.41 -6.02 -2.04
N LEU A 2 -25.75 -6.76 -3.10
CA LEU A 2 -24.79 -7.18 -4.13
C LEU A 2 -23.92 -6.04 -4.69
N ALA A 3 -24.50 -4.93 -5.15
CA ALA A 3 -23.71 -3.80 -5.67
C ALA A 3 -22.69 -3.23 -4.66
N TRP A 4 -23.11 -3.04 -3.39
CA TRP A 4 -22.21 -2.54 -2.34
C TRP A 4 -21.13 -3.56 -1.98
N ALA A 5 -21.48 -4.84 -1.89
CA ALA A 5 -20.55 -5.92 -1.61
C ALA A 5 -19.53 -6.10 -2.74
N SER A 6 -19.98 -6.07 -4.00
CA SER A 6 -19.11 -6.13 -5.17
C SER A 6 -18.14 -4.95 -5.23
N LEU A 7 -18.63 -3.73 -4.96
CA LEU A 7 -17.79 -2.53 -4.94
C LEU A 7 -16.75 -2.60 -3.80
N ALA A 8 -17.15 -3.04 -2.60
CA ALA A 8 -16.24 -3.23 -1.48
C ALA A 8 -15.21 -4.33 -1.78
N LEU A 9 -15.62 -5.49 -2.29
CA LEU A 9 -14.71 -6.58 -2.65
C LEU A 9 -13.72 -6.18 -3.73
N TRP A 10 -14.16 -5.44 -4.75
CA TRP A 10 -13.30 -4.89 -5.78
C TRP A 10 -12.27 -3.93 -5.19
N ALA A 11 -12.70 -2.97 -4.35
CA ALA A 11 -11.79 -2.04 -3.71
C ALA A 11 -10.80 -2.74 -2.76
N MET A 12 -11.26 -3.73 -1.98
CA MET A 12 -10.41 -4.57 -1.12
C MET A 12 -9.39 -5.35 -1.95
N HIS A 13 -9.80 -5.94 -3.08
CA HIS A 13 -8.89 -6.67 -3.95
C HIS A 13 -7.78 -5.77 -4.48
N LEU A 14 -8.12 -4.58 -4.97
CA LEU A 14 -7.12 -3.61 -5.44
C LEU A 14 -6.18 -3.17 -4.32
N LEU A 15 -6.71 -2.83 -3.14
CA LEU A 15 -5.92 -2.44 -1.97
C LEU A 15 -5.05 -3.57 -1.41
N ALA A 16 -5.42 -4.84 -1.61
CA ALA A 16 -4.62 -5.98 -1.16
C ALA A 16 -3.53 -6.39 -2.15
N THR A 17 -3.60 -5.91 -3.39
CA THR A 17 -2.75 -6.42 -4.49
C THR A 17 -1.86 -5.36 -5.12
N ARG A 18 -2.16 -4.08 -4.92
CA ARG A 18 -1.40 -2.95 -5.46
C ARG A 18 -0.83 -2.13 -4.32
N TRP A 19 0.49 -2.01 -4.31
CA TRP A 19 1.24 -1.13 -3.42
C TRP A 19 2.29 -0.40 -4.27
N PRO A 20 2.55 0.91 -4.04
CA PRO A 20 1.91 1.81 -3.10
C PRO A 20 0.47 2.11 -3.50
N TYR A 21 -0.28 2.70 -2.58
CA TYR A 21 -1.64 3.14 -2.85
C TYR A 21 -1.63 4.44 -3.65
N GLU A 22 -1.61 4.35 -4.97
CA GLU A 22 -1.91 5.50 -5.85
C GLU A 22 -3.38 5.99 -5.72
N LEU A 23 -4.13 5.48 -4.74
CA LEU A 23 -5.59 5.57 -4.71
C LEU A 23 -6.13 5.78 -3.29
N HIS A 24 -5.88 6.94 -2.69
CA HIS A 24 -6.80 7.54 -1.69
C HIS A 24 -8.30 7.36 -2.06
N PRO A 25 -8.70 7.43 -3.35
CA PRO A 25 -10.06 7.11 -3.78
C PRO A 25 -10.60 5.74 -3.34
N LEU A 26 -9.78 4.67 -3.27
CA LEU A 26 -10.28 3.34 -2.90
C LEU A 26 -10.64 3.25 -1.42
N LEU A 27 -9.91 3.94 -0.55
CA LEU A 27 -10.30 4.08 0.86
C LEU A 27 -11.64 4.81 0.99
N LEU A 28 -11.85 5.89 0.20
CA LEU A 28 -13.14 6.58 0.15
C LEU A 28 -14.26 5.66 -0.33
N VAL A 29 -14.00 4.81 -1.33
CA VAL A 29 -14.97 3.80 -1.80
C VAL A 29 -15.35 2.85 -0.67
N LEU A 30 -14.40 2.37 0.14
CA LEU A 30 -14.69 1.51 1.30
C LEU A 30 -15.50 2.25 2.38
N ILE A 31 -15.13 3.49 2.69
CA ILE A 31 -15.83 4.35 3.65
C ILE A 31 -17.30 4.58 3.25
N ILE A 32 -17.59 4.65 1.94
CA ILE A 32 -18.96 4.80 1.43
C ILE A 32 -19.68 3.44 1.36
N ALA A 33 -19.00 2.37 0.93
CA ALA A 33 -19.62 1.08 0.69
C ALA A 33 -19.96 0.32 1.99
N LEU A 34 -19.09 0.37 2.99
CA LEU A 34 -19.27 -0.37 4.26
C LEU A 34 -20.52 0.05 5.04
N PRO A 35 -20.84 1.34 5.23
CA PRO A 35 -22.12 1.77 5.80
C PRO A 35 -23.33 1.17 5.07
N GLY A 36 -23.28 1.13 3.74
CA GLY A 36 -24.31 0.52 2.91
C GLY A 36 -24.46 -0.98 3.15
N ILE A 37 -23.36 -1.70 3.35
CA ILE A 37 -23.33 -3.13 3.70
C ILE A 37 -23.91 -3.34 5.11
N VAL A 38 -23.42 -2.60 6.10
CA VAL A 38 -23.87 -2.69 7.50
C VAL A 38 -25.37 -2.46 7.61
N PHE A 39 -25.88 -1.39 7.00
CA PHE A 39 -27.31 -1.10 6.99
C PHE A 39 -28.12 -2.25 6.36
N ARG A 40 -27.68 -2.78 5.21
CA ARG A 40 -28.40 -3.86 4.53
C ARG A 40 -28.34 -5.18 5.28
N ALA A 41 -27.21 -5.51 5.91
CA ALA A 41 -27.10 -6.68 6.77
C ALA A 41 -28.04 -6.55 7.98
N GLY A 42 -28.11 -5.37 8.61
CA GLY A 42 -29.03 -5.08 9.70
C GLY A 42 -30.51 -5.20 9.29
N ASP A 43 -30.91 -4.62 8.15
CA ASP A 43 -32.29 -4.71 7.63
C ASP A 43 -32.68 -6.17 7.32
N LEU A 44 -31.76 -6.98 6.80
CA LEU A 44 -31.98 -8.41 6.56
C LEU A 44 -32.09 -9.23 7.85
N LEU A 45 -31.23 -8.97 8.84
CA LEU A 45 -31.32 -9.61 10.15
C LEU A 45 -32.64 -9.25 10.86
N PHE A 46 -33.04 -7.98 10.79
CA PHE A 46 -34.31 -7.52 11.33
C PHE A 46 -35.50 -8.18 10.61
N MET A 47 -35.47 -8.25 9.28
CA MET A 47 -36.50 -8.93 8.49
C MET A 47 -36.57 -10.42 8.83
N ARG A 48 -35.43 -11.09 9.03
CA ARG A 48 -35.40 -12.50 9.43
C ARG A 48 -36.04 -12.72 10.80
N GLN A 49 -35.86 -11.79 11.74
CA GLN A 49 -36.42 -11.89 13.09
C GLN A 49 -37.89 -11.47 13.19
N ARG A 50 -38.31 -10.45 12.44
CA ARG A 50 -39.64 -9.82 12.59
C ARG A 50 -40.56 -10.02 11.39
N GLN A 51 -40.08 -10.70 10.34
CA GLN A 51 -40.76 -10.89 9.05
C GLN A 51 -41.28 -9.59 8.40
N ARG A 52 -40.67 -8.45 8.74
CA ARG A 52 -41.05 -7.12 8.25
C ARG A 52 -39.81 -6.26 8.02
N ARG A 53 -39.90 -5.32 7.08
CA ARG A 53 -38.82 -4.35 6.82
C ARG A 53 -38.85 -3.21 7.82
N LEU A 54 -37.69 -2.60 8.06
CA LEU A 54 -37.62 -1.31 8.75
C LEU A 54 -38.37 -0.26 7.92
N ALA A 55 -39.32 0.43 8.56
CA ALA A 55 -40.17 1.44 7.94
C ALA A 55 -40.05 2.79 8.68
N GLY A 56 -40.35 3.87 7.96
CA GLY A 56 -40.41 5.23 8.51
C GLY A 56 -39.12 5.65 9.22
N TRP A 57 -39.28 6.25 10.41
CA TRP A 57 -38.21 6.84 11.21
C TRP A 57 -37.14 5.82 11.65
N TRP A 58 -37.51 4.57 11.93
CA TRP A 58 -36.57 3.50 12.32
C TRP A 58 -35.56 3.18 11.21
N ARG A 59 -35.99 3.25 9.95
CA ARG A 59 -35.11 3.02 8.80
C ARG A 59 -34.07 4.13 8.68
N THR A 60 -34.47 5.38 8.93
CA THR A 60 -33.57 6.54 8.93
C THR A 60 -32.59 6.45 10.10
N GLY A 61 -33.06 6.12 11.30
CA GLY A 61 -32.19 5.91 12.47
C GLY A 61 -31.14 4.82 12.22
N ALA A 62 -31.53 3.69 11.64
CA ALA A 62 -30.60 2.61 11.29
C ALA A 62 -29.55 3.02 10.24
N ARG A 63 -29.89 3.88 9.29
CA ARG A 63 -28.91 4.43 8.32
C ARG A 63 -27.89 5.34 9.00
N LEU A 64 -28.36 6.21 9.89
CA LEU A 64 -27.49 7.12 10.65
C LEU A 64 -26.56 6.33 11.58
N ALA A 65 -27.05 5.27 12.22
CA ALA A 65 -26.23 4.39 13.06
C ALA A 65 -25.24 3.54 12.25
N ALA A 66 -25.59 3.12 11.03
CA ALA A 66 -24.71 2.32 10.17
C ALA A 66 -23.49 3.10 9.66
N LEU A 67 -23.57 4.44 9.60
CA LEU A 67 -22.49 5.30 9.11
C LEU A 67 -21.23 5.24 10.00
N PRO A 68 -21.28 5.57 11.30
CA PRO A 68 -20.11 5.48 12.18
C PRO A 68 -19.61 4.03 12.31
N VAL A 69 -20.50 3.04 12.31
CA VAL A 69 -20.11 1.62 12.36
C VAL A 69 -19.35 1.21 11.09
N GLY A 70 -19.85 1.59 9.91
CA GLY A 70 -19.18 1.30 8.64
C GLY A 70 -17.81 1.97 8.54
N ILE A 71 -17.68 3.22 8.99
CA ILE A 71 -16.40 3.95 9.05
C ILE A 71 -15.44 3.26 10.01
N ALA A 72 -15.90 2.91 11.22
CA ALA A 72 -15.09 2.22 12.22
C ALA A 72 -14.60 0.85 11.74
N LEU A 73 -15.33 0.18 10.85
CA LEU A 73 -14.90 -1.07 10.20
C LEU A 73 -13.91 -0.82 9.05
N ALA A 74 -13.99 0.32 8.34
CA ALA A 74 -13.11 0.63 7.21
C ALA A 74 -11.66 0.84 7.64
N LEU A 75 -11.44 1.50 8.79
CA LEU A 75 -10.09 1.84 9.28
C LEU A 75 -9.20 0.61 9.58
N PRO A 76 -9.60 -0.35 10.44
CA PRO A 76 -8.79 -1.54 10.69
C PRO A 76 -8.66 -2.40 9.42
N LEU A 77 -9.70 -2.43 8.58
CA LEU A 77 -9.65 -3.13 7.31
C LEU A 77 -8.57 -2.57 6.39
N PHE A 78 -8.44 -1.25 6.31
CA PHE A 78 -7.38 -0.61 5.54
C PHE A 78 -5.98 -1.02 6.03
N SER A 79 -5.75 -1.05 7.35
CA SER A 79 -4.48 -1.50 7.91
C SER A 79 -4.14 -2.96 7.59
N VAL A 80 -5.15 -3.85 7.58
CA VAL A 80 -4.98 -5.24 7.16
C VAL A 80 -4.63 -5.33 5.67
N LEU A 81 -5.34 -4.57 4.82
CA LEU A 81 -5.08 -4.54 3.39
C LEU A 81 -3.68 -3.98 3.07
N ASP A 82 -3.22 -2.96 3.82
CA ASP A 82 -1.86 -2.40 3.75
C ASP A 82 -0.80 -3.43 4.07
N SER A 83 -1.00 -4.17 5.15
CA SER A 83 -0.09 -5.26 5.52
C SER A 83 -0.03 -6.35 4.44
N MET A 84 -1.18 -6.72 3.86
CA MET A 84 -1.24 -7.71 2.78
C MET A 84 -0.55 -7.22 1.50
N SER A 85 -0.77 -5.97 1.13
CA SER A 85 -0.19 -5.37 -0.06
C SER A 85 1.34 -5.24 0.06
N MET A 86 1.82 -4.81 1.24
CA MET A 86 3.25 -4.76 1.54
C MET A 86 3.88 -6.15 1.52
N ALA A 87 3.26 -7.16 2.15
CA ALA A 87 3.76 -8.54 2.11
C ALA A 87 3.84 -9.10 0.68
N ARG A 88 2.95 -8.66 -0.22
CA ARG A 88 3.04 -9.00 -1.65
C ARG A 88 4.22 -8.30 -2.30
N PHE A 89 4.37 -6.99 -2.11
CA PHE A 89 5.52 -6.22 -2.61
C PHE A 89 6.85 -6.88 -2.22
N GLU A 90 7.01 -7.20 -0.93
CA GLU A 90 8.23 -7.83 -0.41
C GLU A 90 8.54 -9.15 -1.11
N ARG A 91 7.51 -9.94 -1.42
CA ARG A 91 7.65 -11.21 -2.14
C ARG A 91 8.10 -11.02 -3.58
N GLU A 92 7.45 -10.13 -4.32
CA GLU A 92 7.75 -9.92 -5.74
C GLU A 92 9.15 -9.30 -5.91
N ILE A 93 9.56 -8.40 -5.01
CA ILE A 93 10.85 -7.72 -5.12
C ILE A 93 12.03 -8.53 -4.55
N ALA A 94 11.78 -9.53 -3.70
CA ALA A 94 12.82 -10.29 -3.01
C ALA A 94 13.86 -10.92 -3.95
N ALA A 95 13.41 -11.49 -5.08
CA ALA A 95 14.30 -12.13 -6.04
C ALA A 95 15.30 -11.12 -6.63
N TRP A 96 14.85 -9.91 -6.94
CA TRP A 96 15.71 -8.84 -7.44
C TRP A 96 16.63 -8.29 -6.34
N VAL A 97 16.12 -8.02 -5.12
CA VAL A 97 16.94 -7.53 -3.99
C VAL A 97 18.09 -8.49 -3.67
N SER A 98 17.87 -9.80 -3.79
CA SER A 98 18.89 -10.81 -3.52
C SER A 98 20.09 -10.76 -4.47
N GLN A 99 19.93 -10.15 -5.66
CA GLN A 99 20.98 -10.01 -6.67
C GLN A 99 21.86 -8.77 -6.46
N VAL A 100 21.38 -7.81 -5.66
CA VAL A 100 22.06 -6.53 -5.42
C VAL A 100 23.49 -6.66 -4.87
N PRO A 101 23.77 -7.50 -3.84
CA PRO A 101 25.12 -7.65 -3.30
C PRO A 101 26.14 -8.19 -4.31
N ALA A 102 25.69 -8.99 -5.28
CA ALA A 102 26.58 -9.65 -6.24
C ALA A 102 26.94 -8.75 -7.44
N ARG A 103 26.25 -7.62 -7.63
CA ARG A 103 26.39 -6.75 -8.81
C ARG A 103 26.43 -5.23 -8.49
N PRO A 104 27.22 -4.73 -7.53
CA PRO A 104 27.22 -3.30 -7.19
C PRO A 104 27.49 -2.35 -8.39
N PRO A 105 28.47 -2.61 -9.29
CA PRO A 105 28.77 -1.71 -10.41
C PRO A 105 27.77 -1.77 -11.58
N GLU A 106 26.98 -2.85 -11.69
CA GLU A 106 26.01 -3.04 -12.80
C GLU A 106 24.61 -2.47 -12.46
N LEU A 107 24.37 -2.08 -11.21
CA LEU A 107 23.09 -1.54 -10.75
C LEU A 107 23.02 -0.01 -10.79
N CYS A 108 24.09 0.63 -11.25
CA CYS A 108 24.16 2.04 -11.59
C CYS A 108 24.54 2.21 -13.07
N PRO A 109 23.80 1.60 -14.02
CA PRO A 109 24.17 1.69 -15.43
C PRO A 109 24.03 3.13 -15.92
N ALA A 110 24.82 3.51 -16.92
CA ALA A 110 24.88 4.89 -17.39
C ALA A 110 23.56 5.42 -17.97
N ASP A 111 22.70 4.52 -18.46
CA ASP A 111 21.34 4.79 -18.93
C ASP A 111 20.29 4.78 -17.80
N GLY A 112 20.67 4.35 -16.60
CA GLY A 112 19.83 4.27 -15.41
C GLY A 112 18.79 3.14 -15.45
N GLY A 113 18.82 2.22 -16.42
CA GLY A 113 17.86 1.13 -16.54
C GLY A 113 18.36 -0.18 -15.93
N VAL A 114 17.62 -0.76 -14.98
CA VAL A 114 17.96 -2.04 -14.35
C VAL A 114 16.98 -3.11 -14.84
N PRO A 115 17.46 -4.17 -15.51
CA PRO A 115 16.60 -5.23 -16.02
C PRO A 115 15.95 -6.00 -14.88
N ILE A 116 14.65 -6.26 -15.03
CA ILE A 116 13.86 -7.07 -14.11
C ILE A 116 13.24 -8.28 -14.80
N ASP A 117 12.82 -9.26 -14.02
CA ASP A 117 12.08 -10.40 -14.56
C ASP A 117 10.63 -10.05 -14.92
N ALA A 118 9.97 -10.94 -15.66
CA ALA A 118 8.60 -10.73 -16.13
C ALA A 118 7.58 -10.65 -14.98
N ALA A 119 7.83 -11.32 -13.85
CA ALA A 119 6.91 -11.32 -12.71
C ALA A 119 6.93 -9.96 -11.99
N LEU A 120 8.13 -9.45 -11.70
CA LEU A 120 8.34 -8.14 -11.13
C LEU A 120 7.87 -7.04 -12.09
N ASN A 121 8.11 -7.16 -13.40
CA ASN A 121 7.59 -6.17 -14.35
C ASN A 121 6.04 -6.16 -14.38
N ALA A 122 5.39 -7.33 -14.42
CA ALA A 122 3.92 -7.41 -14.39
C ALA A 122 3.31 -6.89 -13.09
N TYR A 123 4.05 -6.95 -11.98
CA TYR A 123 3.68 -6.30 -10.72
C TYR A 123 3.83 -4.78 -10.82
N LEU A 124 4.97 -4.28 -11.31
CA LEU A 124 5.25 -2.85 -11.42
C LEU A 124 4.38 -2.13 -12.45
N GLU A 125 3.91 -2.80 -13.51
CA GLU A 125 2.88 -2.26 -14.43
C GLU A 125 1.55 -1.92 -13.72
N GLN A 126 1.30 -2.51 -12.55
CA GLN A 126 0.11 -2.21 -11.75
C GLN A 126 0.37 -1.14 -10.68
N SER A 127 1.64 -0.71 -10.53
CA SER A 127 2.17 0.15 -9.47
C SER A 127 3.32 1.02 -10.02
N ASP A 128 3.02 1.85 -11.02
CA ASP A 128 4.03 2.60 -11.78
C ASP A 128 4.89 3.54 -10.90
N ALA A 129 4.37 3.99 -9.76
CA ALA A 129 5.12 4.76 -8.76
C ALA A 129 6.42 4.10 -8.26
N LEU A 130 6.56 2.76 -8.34
CA LEU A 130 7.72 2.02 -7.83
C LEU A 130 8.81 1.74 -8.86
N ARG A 131 8.69 2.29 -10.07
CA ARG A 131 9.72 2.04 -11.08
C ARG A 131 11.02 2.81 -10.80
N LYS A 132 10.96 3.93 -10.08
CA LYS A 132 12.12 4.80 -9.81
C LYS A 132 12.63 4.60 -8.39
N ALA A 133 13.93 4.37 -8.25
CA ALA A 133 14.57 4.18 -6.95
C ALA A 133 15.99 4.75 -6.91
N THR A 134 16.49 4.90 -5.69
CA THR A 134 17.89 5.25 -5.42
C THR A 134 18.55 4.07 -4.72
N LEU A 135 19.69 3.61 -5.23
CA LEU A 135 20.55 2.67 -4.54
C LEU A 135 21.63 3.48 -3.83
N HIS A 136 21.65 3.42 -2.51
CA HIS A 136 22.74 3.90 -1.68
C HIS A 136 23.65 2.71 -1.37
N HIS A 137 24.95 2.77 -1.65
CA HIS A 137 25.84 1.63 -1.51
C HIS A 137 27.24 2.01 -1.00
N GLY A 138 27.88 1.04 -0.34
CA GLY A 138 29.27 1.04 0.07
C GLY A 138 29.79 -0.40 0.17
N ASP A 139 31.02 -0.60 0.64
CA ASP A 139 31.73 -1.89 0.54
C ASP A 139 31.01 -3.10 1.13
N ARG A 140 30.10 -2.90 2.10
CA ARG A 140 29.41 -4.00 2.83
C ARG A 140 27.93 -3.75 3.09
N ARG A 141 27.39 -2.63 2.62
CA ARG A 141 26.02 -2.23 2.91
C ARG A 141 25.42 -1.57 1.69
N PHE A 142 24.15 -1.84 1.46
CA PHE A 142 23.35 -1.06 0.56
C PHE A 142 21.97 -0.78 1.17
N VAL A 143 21.39 0.33 0.73
CA VAL A 143 20.05 0.75 1.06
C VAL A 143 19.33 1.05 -0.24
N ILE A 144 18.16 0.45 -0.44
CA ILE A 144 17.32 0.72 -1.61
C ILE A 144 16.22 1.65 -1.16
N GLU A 145 16.13 2.83 -1.76
CA GLU A 145 15.15 3.86 -1.43
C GLU A 145 14.14 4.01 -2.57
N PHE A 146 12.86 3.92 -2.23
CA PHE A 146 11.75 4.40 -3.05
C PHE A 146 11.24 5.69 -2.42
N ALA A 147 11.64 6.82 -3.01
CA ALA A 147 11.27 8.15 -2.52
C ALA A 147 9.86 8.52 -2.97
N GLY A 148 8.97 8.80 -2.03
CA GLY A 148 7.67 9.40 -2.31
C GLY A 148 7.79 10.86 -2.73
N ARG A 149 7.91 11.10 -4.05
CA ARG A 149 7.89 12.47 -4.62
C ARG A 149 6.86 12.68 -5.75
N SER A 150 6.09 11.66 -6.09
CA SER A 150 4.85 11.85 -6.85
C SER A 150 3.68 11.76 -5.88
N ILE A 151 2.55 12.34 -6.26
CA ILE A 151 1.28 12.54 -5.52
C ILE A 151 0.69 11.22 -4.94
N ASP A 152 1.37 10.09 -5.11
CA ASP A 152 0.91 8.71 -4.91
C ASP A 152 1.74 7.87 -3.92
N ILE A 153 2.68 8.48 -3.20
CA ILE A 153 3.32 7.86 -2.03
C ILE A 153 3.34 8.90 -0.90
N ASP A 154 2.18 9.23 -0.33
CA ASP A 154 1.89 9.95 0.95
C ASP A 154 3.03 10.69 1.67
N GLY A 155 3.83 11.46 0.92
CA GLY A 155 5.13 11.94 1.38
C GLY A 155 5.93 10.90 2.15
N SER A 156 5.84 9.60 1.85
CA SER A 156 6.50 8.53 2.60
C SER A 156 7.75 8.05 1.87
N THR A 157 8.72 7.59 2.65
CA THR A 157 9.89 6.88 2.14
C THR A 157 9.76 5.42 2.53
N LEU A 158 9.91 4.54 1.53
CA LEU A 158 10.13 3.12 1.76
C LEU A 158 11.60 2.83 1.47
N TYR A 159 12.27 2.14 2.38
CA TYR A 159 13.62 1.69 2.12
C TYR A 159 13.90 0.27 2.63
N TYR A 160 14.76 -0.44 1.92
CA TYR A 160 15.34 -1.71 2.36
C TYR A 160 16.74 -1.47 2.87
N ASP A 161 17.05 -1.96 4.07
CA ASP A 161 18.40 -1.92 4.62
C ASP A 161 19.03 -3.31 4.61
N SER A 162 20.15 -3.46 3.89
CA SER A 162 20.84 -4.75 3.77
C SER A 162 21.40 -5.27 5.09
N ALA A 163 21.64 -4.39 6.08
CA ALA A 163 22.18 -4.78 7.38
C ALA A 163 21.12 -5.51 8.24
N THR A 164 19.90 -4.97 8.26
CA THR A 164 18.77 -5.55 9.00
C THR A 164 17.96 -6.54 8.17
N ARG A 165 18.10 -6.50 6.83
CA ARG A 165 17.34 -7.28 5.85
C ARG A 165 15.83 -7.06 5.96
N GLN A 166 15.45 -5.83 6.26
CA GLN A 166 14.07 -5.43 6.48
C GLN A 166 13.72 -4.22 5.65
N TRP A 167 12.47 -4.19 5.21
CA TRP A 167 11.83 -3.00 4.67
C TRP A 167 11.34 -2.13 5.82
N GLN A 168 11.57 -0.83 5.70
CA GLN A 168 11.10 0.18 6.64
C GLN A 168 10.37 1.26 5.86
N ARG A 169 9.25 1.71 6.42
CA ARG A 169 8.42 2.78 5.85
C ARG A 169 8.23 3.87 6.89
N PHE A 170 8.40 5.12 6.47
CA PHE A 170 8.12 6.28 7.30
C PHE A 170 7.48 7.39 6.50
N HIS A 171 6.67 8.25 7.15
CA HIS A 171 6.23 9.50 6.55
C HIS A 171 7.33 10.55 6.71
N ASN A 172 7.63 11.31 5.65
CA ASN A 172 8.74 12.26 5.62
C ASN A 172 8.55 13.44 6.59
N ASP A 173 7.32 13.66 7.09
CA ASP A 173 7.01 14.62 8.14
C ASP A 173 7.39 14.13 9.55
N GLN A 174 7.66 12.83 9.71
CA GLN A 174 8.19 12.24 10.95
C GLN A 174 9.69 12.51 11.04
N ARG A 175 10.03 13.71 11.52
CA ARG A 175 11.41 14.21 11.60
C ARG A 175 12.41 13.19 12.19
N GLU A 176 12.05 12.51 13.28
CA GLU A 176 12.94 11.53 13.91
C GLU A 176 13.31 10.37 12.95
N GLN A 177 12.35 9.88 12.16
CA GLN A 177 12.59 8.78 11.22
C GLN A 177 13.32 9.27 9.96
N SER A 178 12.97 10.46 9.48
CA SER A 178 13.68 11.14 8.39
C SER A 178 15.15 11.39 8.74
N ASP A 179 15.45 11.86 9.95
CA ASP A 179 16.82 12.13 10.42
C ASP A 179 17.60 10.81 10.58
N LYS A 180 16.96 9.75 11.11
CA LYS A 180 17.57 8.41 11.18
C LYS A 180 17.90 7.86 9.80
N PHE A 181 17.00 8.03 8.83
CA PHE A 181 17.24 7.61 7.45
C PHE A 181 18.35 8.43 6.79
N ALA A 182 18.37 9.75 6.98
CA ALA A 182 19.43 10.62 6.45
C ALA A 182 20.81 10.21 6.99
N ALA A 183 20.94 10.01 8.30
CA ALA A 183 22.18 9.56 8.93
C ALA A 183 22.61 8.15 8.45
N LEU A 184 21.63 7.30 8.10
CA LEU A 184 21.87 5.97 7.55
C LEU A 184 22.50 6.03 6.15
N ILE A 185 22.03 6.93 5.28
CA ILE A 185 22.46 7.00 3.86
C ILE A 185 23.61 7.99 3.62
N GLU A 186 23.82 8.98 4.49
CA GLU A 186 24.87 10.00 4.37
C GLU A 186 26.27 9.45 4.03
N PRO A 187 26.77 8.36 4.63
CA PRO A 187 28.10 7.84 4.33
C PRO A 187 28.18 7.00 3.04
N LEU A 188 27.06 6.78 2.34
CA LEU A 188 26.98 5.87 1.20
C LEU A 188 27.04 6.65 -0.13
N ALA A 189 27.69 6.07 -1.13
CA ALA A 189 27.56 6.54 -2.50
C ALA A 189 26.13 6.26 -2.98
N HIS A 190 25.61 7.05 -3.92
CA HIS A 190 24.25 6.85 -4.42
C HIS A 190 24.18 6.89 -5.93
N CYS A 191 23.25 6.13 -6.48
CA CYS A 191 22.86 6.22 -7.88
C CYS A 191 21.35 6.03 -8.02
N ARG A 192 20.76 6.69 -9.03
CA ARG A 192 19.34 6.57 -9.34
C ARG A 192 19.17 5.57 -10.48
N PHE A 193 18.15 4.75 -10.40
CA PHE A 193 17.82 3.78 -11.43
C PHE A 193 16.30 3.66 -11.62
N THR A 194 15.95 3.06 -12.75
CA THR A 194 14.59 2.70 -13.13
C THR A 194 14.52 1.20 -13.36
N LEU A 195 13.55 0.52 -12.75
CA LEU A 195 13.25 -0.89 -12.98
C LEU A 195 12.46 -1.03 -14.29
N SER A 196 13.03 -1.74 -15.28
CA SER A 196 12.49 -1.85 -16.64
C SER A 196 12.74 -3.20 -17.28
#